data_AF-A0A495QLX2-F1
#
_entry.id   AF-A0A495QLX2-F1
#
_cell.length_a   1.000
_cell.length_b   1.000
_cell.length_c   1.000
_cell.angle_alpha   90.00
_cell.angle_beta   90.00
_cell.angle_gamma   90.00
#
_symmetry.space_group_name_H-M   'P 1'
#
loop_
_entity.id
_entity.type
_entity.pdbx_description
1 polymer ?
#
loop_
_entity_poly.entity_id
_entity_poly.type
_entity_poly.pdbx_seq_one_letter_code
_entity_poly.pdbx_strand_id
1 'polypeptide(L)'
;MCYGWIDSQRKSHDEHHFLQRYSPRRKGSPWSRVNVERAEALIAAGRMRPPGLAEIDAARADGRWDAAYARQRDATVPPDLAEALAAHPEAAARFDALDKTARYLLILPLLKARTPAGRRARLTRTINDLRAGTPPTT
;
A
#
# COMPACT_ATOMS: atom_id res chain seq x y z
N MET A 1 -1.52 0.18 -16.75
CA MET A 1 -0.54 -0.88 -16.46
C MET A 1 0.20 -1.36 -17.68
N CYS A 2 -0.47 -1.67 -18.81
CA CYS A 2 0.17 -2.24 -20.00
C CYS A 2 1.37 -1.44 -20.55
N TYR A 3 1.38 -0.11 -20.33
CA TYR A 3 2.42 0.81 -20.77
C TYR A 3 3.27 1.36 -19.61
N GLY A 4 3.32 0.68 -18.46
CA GLY A 4 4.09 1.14 -17.28
C GLY A 4 3.37 2.20 -16.42
N TRP A 5 2.10 2.47 -16.71
CA TRP A 5 1.29 3.44 -15.96
C TRP A 5 0.52 2.77 -14.81
N ILE A 6 0.24 3.55 -13.77
CA ILE A 6 -0.53 3.14 -12.59
C ILE A 6 -1.79 4.00 -12.45
N ASP A 7 -2.89 3.38 -12.03
CA ASP A 7 -4.09 4.05 -11.54
C ASP A 7 -3.85 4.65 -10.16
N SER A 8 -4.40 5.83 -9.89
CA SER A 8 -4.37 6.43 -8.55
C SER A 8 -5.77 6.79 -8.05
N GLN A 9 -6.03 8.06 -7.80
CA GLN A 9 -7.28 8.53 -7.21
C GLN A 9 -8.45 8.20 -8.13
N ARG A 10 -9.44 7.53 -7.55
CA ARG A 10 -10.78 7.40 -8.11
C ARG A 10 -11.70 8.39 -7.41
N LYS A 11 -12.49 9.14 -8.16
CA LYS A 11 -13.48 10.09 -7.62
C LYS A 11 -14.82 9.84 -8.29
N SER A 12 -15.91 9.97 -7.54
CA SER A 12 -17.25 9.98 -8.14
C SER A 12 -17.35 11.16 -9.10
N HIS A 13 -17.98 10.95 -10.25
CA HIS A 13 -18.34 12.03 -11.16
C HIS A 13 -19.84 12.34 -11.04
N ASP A 14 -20.66 11.31 -11.21
CA ASP A 14 -22.12 11.34 -11.08
C ASP A 14 -22.64 9.96 -10.61
N GLU A 15 -23.94 9.68 -10.77
CA GLU A 15 -24.59 8.43 -10.38
C GLU A 15 -24.07 7.20 -11.15
N HIS A 16 -23.58 7.38 -12.37
CA HIS A 16 -23.21 6.30 -13.29
C HIS A 16 -21.71 6.27 -13.61
N HIS A 17 -20.99 7.37 -13.38
CA HIS A 17 -19.62 7.55 -13.82
C HIS A 17 -18.67 7.92 -12.67
N PHE A 18 -17.41 7.52 -12.86
CA PHE A 18 -16.31 7.90 -12.01
C PHE A 18 -15.12 8.39 -12.84
N LEU A 19 -14.33 9.28 -12.24
CA LEU A 19 -13.06 9.71 -12.79
C LEU A 19 -11.96 8.83 -12.20
N GLN A 20 -11.12 8.27 -13.07
CA GLN A 20 -9.94 7.49 -12.67
C GLN A 20 -8.69 8.15 -13.25
N ARG A 21 -7.79 8.58 -12.36
CA ARG A 21 -6.49 9.09 -12.81
C ARG A 21 -5.56 7.95 -13.17
N TYR A 22 -4.87 8.08 -14.30
CA TYR A 22 -3.73 7.26 -14.69
C TYR A 22 -2.50 8.14 -14.83
N SER A 23 -1.35 7.64 -14.38
CA SER A 23 -0.07 8.34 -14.50
C SER A 23 1.09 7.37 -14.71
N PRO A 24 2.18 7.76 -15.38
CA PRO A 24 3.40 6.98 -15.41
C PRO A 24 3.89 6.64 -13.99
N ARG A 25 4.44 5.43 -13.81
CA ARG A 25 5.10 5.09 -12.54
C ARG A 25 6.37 5.93 -12.40
N ARG A 26 6.60 6.48 -11.20
CA ARG A 26 7.88 7.10 -10.85
C ARG A 26 8.88 6.01 -10.46
N LYS A 27 10.17 6.26 -10.66
CA LYS A 27 11.24 5.39 -10.18
C LYS A 27 11.03 5.06 -8.69
N GLY A 28 11.06 3.77 -8.36
CA GLY A 28 10.89 3.30 -6.97
C GLY A 28 9.44 3.29 -6.45
N SER A 29 8.43 3.54 -7.30
CA SER A 29 7.02 3.45 -6.89
C SER A 29 6.67 2.04 -6.42
N PRO A 30 5.96 1.87 -5.29
CA PRO A 30 5.60 0.55 -4.78
C PRO A 30 4.63 -0.18 -5.70
N TRP A 31 4.63 -1.51 -5.63
CA TRP A 31 3.61 -2.36 -6.23
C TRP A 31 2.64 -2.86 -5.16
N SER A 32 1.37 -2.98 -5.52
CA SER A 32 0.37 -3.71 -4.74
C SER A 32 0.23 -5.11 -5.31
N ARG A 33 -0.18 -6.09 -4.50
CA ARG A 33 -0.50 -7.44 -4.99
C ARG A 33 -1.55 -7.41 -6.11
N VAL A 34 -2.54 -6.53 -6.00
CA VAL A 34 -3.56 -6.33 -7.05
C VAL A 34 -2.94 -5.89 -8.38
N ASN A 35 -1.94 -5.00 -8.34
CA ASN A 35 -1.28 -4.55 -9.56
C ASN A 35 -0.34 -5.60 -10.13
N VAL A 36 0.28 -6.43 -9.28
CA VAL A 36 1.03 -7.62 -9.72
C VAL A 36 0.11 -8.59 -10.44
N GLU A 37 -1.01 -8.99 -9.81
CA GLU A 37 -2.00 -9.91 -10.38
C GLU A 37 -2.54 -9.39 -11.73
N ARG A 38 -2.87 -8.10 -11.82
CA ARG A 38 -3.31 -7.46 -13.08
C ARG A 38 -2.24 -7.48 -14.15
N ALA A 39 -0.98 -7.21 -13.79
CA ALA A 39 0.13 -7.22 -14.72
C ALA A 39 0.39 -8.64 -15.25
N GLU A 40 0.36 -9.65 -14.39
CA GLU A 40 0.48 -11.06 -14.76
C GLU A 40 -0.64 -11.49 -15.72
N ALA A 41 -1.89 -11.15 -15.43
CA ALA A 41 -3.02 -11.42 -16.33
C ALA A 41 -2.86 -10.76 -17.71
N LEU A 42 -2.35 -9.53 -17.75
CA LEU A 42 -2.08 -8.82 -19.00
C LEU A 42 -0.91 -9.42 -19.80
N ILE A 43 0.11 -9.97 -19.12
CA ILE A 43 1.20 -10.72 -19.75
C ILE A 43 0.66 -12.01 -20.36
N ALA A 44 -0.08 -12.80 -19.57
CA ALA A 44 -0.68 -14.06 -20.01
C ALA A 44 -1.61 -13.87 -21.22
N ALA A 45 -2.34 -12.74 -21.27
CA ALA A 45 -3.21 -12.39 -22.38
C ALA A 45 -2.49 -11.76 -23.59
N GLY A 46 -1.16 -11.60 -23.57
CA GLY A 46 -0.39 -10.94 -24.64
C GLY A 46 -0.70 -9.44 -24.82
N ARG A 47 -1.28 -8.80 -23.79
CA ARG A 47 -1.71 -7.39 -23.81
C ARG A 47 -0.70 -6.43 -23.18
N MET A 48 0.33 -6.96 -22.51
CA MET A 48 1.44 -6.16 -21.98
C MET A 48 2.27 -5.56 -23.13
N ARG A 49 2.71 -4.31 -22.98
CA ARG A 49 3.52 -3.61 -23.98
C ARG A 49 4.96 -3.44 -23.49
N PRO A 50 5.93 -3.17 -24.39
CA PRO A 50 7.34 -3.07 -24.01
C PRO A 50 7.62 -2.10 -22.84
N PRO A 51 7.00 -0.91 -22.75
CA PRO A 51 7.19 -0.04 -21.57
C PRO A 51 6.65 -0.64 -20.27
N GLY A 52 5.57 -1.43 -20.34
CA GLY A 52 5.04 -2.14 -19.17
C GLY A 52 5.97 -3.25 -18.69
N LEU A 53 6.53 -4.03 -19.62
CA LEU A 53 7.54 -5.06 -19.32
C LEU A 53 8.79 -4.44 -18.68
N ALA A 54 9.31 -3.34 -19.24
CA ALA A 54 10.46 -2.64 -18.67
C ALA A 54 10.23 -2.19 -17.21
N GLU A 55 9.04 -1.70 -16.87
CA GLU A 55 8.69 -1.34 -15.50
C GLU A 55 8.56 -2.55 -14.56
N ILE A 56 8.11 -3.71 -15.08
CA ILE A 56 8.06 -4.97 -14.34
C ILE A 56 9.49 -5.46 -14.05
N ASP A 57 10.35 -5.47 -15.06
CA ASP A 57 11.74 -5.92 -14.94
C ASP A 57 12.51 -5.02 -13.96
N ALA A 58 12.33 -3.70 -14.06
CA ALA A 58 12.91 -2.77 -13.09
C ALA A 58 12.41 -3.01 -11.66
N ALA A 59 11.14 -3.39 -11.48
CA ALA A 59 10.58 -3.70 -10.17
C ALA A 59 11.03 -5.05 -9.60
N ARG A 60 11.32 -6.03 -10.46
CA ARG A 60 11.92 -7.30 -10.06
C ARG A 60 13.38 -7.09 -9.64
N ALA A 61 14.13 -6.35 -10.46
CA ALA A 61 15.55 -6.07 -10.21
C ALA A 61 15.80 -5.33 -8.88
N ASP A 62 14.88 -4.45 -8.46
CA ASP A 62 14.98 -3.73 -7.20
C ASP A 62 14.09 -4.28 -6.07
N GLY A 63 13.51 -5.47 -6.25
CA GLY A 63 12.74 -6.21 -5.24
C GLY A 63 11.34 -5.64 -4.94
N ARG A 64 10.91 -4.55 -5.57
CA ARG A 64 9.56 -3.98 -5.37
C ARG A 64 8.44 -4.88 -5.86
N TRP A 65 8.72 -5.76 -6.82
CA TRP A 65 7.77 -6.75 -7.32
C TRP A 65 7.40 -7.76 -6.23
N ASP A 66 8.42 -8.33 -5.58
CA ASP A 66 8.23 -9.33 -4.51
C ASP A 66 7.72 -8.69 -3.22
N ALA A 67 8.14 -7.45 -2.94
CA ALA A 67 7.65 -6.65 -1.82
C ALA A 67 6.26 -6.02 -2.07
N ALA A 68 5.49 -6.52 -3.04
CA ALA A 68 4.18 -5.96 -3.35
C ALA A 68 3.22 -6.11 -2.16
N TYR A 69 2.71 -4.98 -1.66
CA TYR A 69 1.91 -4.98 -0.43
C TYR A 69 0.52 -5.60 -0.64
N ALA A 70 0.05 -6.32 0.38
CA ALA A 70 -1.26 -6.95 0.40
C ALA A 70 -2.39 -5.91 0.28
N ARG A 71 -3.48 -6.30 -0.39
CA ARG A 71 -4.73 -5.51 -0.41
C ARG A 71 -5.39 -5.55 0.97
N GLN A 72 -6.17 -4.52 1.28
CA GLN A 72 -6.86 -4.34 2.56
C GLN A 72 -7.55 -5.61 3.07
N ARG A 73 -8.22 -6.37 2.19
CA ARG A 73 -8.97 -7.56 2.62
C ARG A 73 -8.10 -8.65 3.23
N ASP A 74 -6.84 -8.77 2.80
CA ASP A 74 -5.88 -9.79 3.25
C ASP A 74 -4.79 -9.21 4.17
N ALA A 75 -4.80 -7.89 4.43
CA ALA A 75 -3.78 -7.27 5.26
C ALA A 75 -3.93 -7.68 6.72
N THR A 76 -2.87 -8.26 7.28
CA THR A 76 -2.74 -8.60 8.70
C THR A 76 -1.94 -7.54 9.44
N VAL A 77 -2.04 -7.52 10.77
CA VAL A 77 -1.22 -6.65 11.61
C VAL A 77 0.24 -7.12 11.52
N PRO A 78 1.18 -6.26 11.08
CA PRO A 78 2.59 -6.64 11.03
C PRO A 78 3.15 -6.97 12.42
N PRO A 79 4.08 -7.93 12.56
CA PRO A 79 4.60 -8.36 13.86
C PRO A 79 5.19 -7.23 14.72
N ASP A 80 5.93 -6.31 14.11
CA ASP A 80 6.51 -5.15 14.80
C ASP A 80 5.45 -4.13 15.26
N LEU A 81 4.34 -4.01 14.53
CA LEU A 81 3.19 -3.25 15.01
C LEU A 81 2.50 -3.95 16.18
N ALA A 82 2.32 -5.27 16.10
CA ALA A 82 1.72 -6.03 17.19
C ALA A 82 2.54 -5.93 18.49
N GLU A 83 3.87 -6.06 18.39
CA GLU A 83 4.81 -5.89 19.51
C GLU A 83 4.73 -4.48 20.10
N ALA A 84 4.73 -3.45 19.24
CA ALA A 84 4.62 -2.06 19.69
C ALA A 84 3.27 -1.76 20.35
N LEU A 85 2.16 -2.32 19.85
CA LEU A 85 0.85 -2.17 20.49
C LEU A 85 0.81 -2.88 21.85
N ALA A 86 1.41 -4.07 21.98
CA ALA A 86 1.48 -4.78 23.25
C ALA A 86 2.25 -3.99 24.34
N ALA A 87 3.26 -3.21 23.95
CA ALA A 87 3.99 -2.32 24.86
C ALA A 87 3.21 -1.06 25.26
N HIS A 88 2.10 -0.74 24.58
CA HIS A 88 1.32 0.49 24.78
C HIS A 88 -0.19 0.19 24.84
N PRO A 89 -0.73 -0.23 26.00
CA PRO A 89 -2.13 -0.66 26.14
C PRO A 89 -3.17 0.37 25.68
N GLU A 90 -2.90 1.66 25.91
CA GLU A 90 -3.76 2.76 25.45
C GLU A 90 -3.82 2.88 23.92
N ALA A 91 -2.71 2.61 23.23
CA ALA A 91 -2.64 2.59 21.78
C ALA A 91 -3.30 1.32 21.21
N ALA A 92 -3.11 0.17 21.87
CA ALA A 92 -3.77 -1.09 21.53
C ALA A 92 -5.30 -0.97 21.58
N ALA A 93 -5.85 -0.47 22.69
CA ALA A 93 -7.29 -0.28 22.85
C ALA A 93 -7.89 0.62 21.76
N ARG A 94 -7.19 1.68 21.38
CA ARG A 94 -7.63 2.57 20.30
C ARG A 94 -7.53 1.92 18.93
N PHE A 95 -6.44 1.20 18.66
CA PHE A 95 -6.29 0.44 17.42
C PHE A 95 -7.42 -0.60 17.28
N ASP A 96 -7.80 -1.26 18.37
CA ASP A 96 -8.88 -2.24 18.37
C ASP A 96 -10.27 -1.62 18.20
N ALA A 97 -10.46 -0.37 18.60
CA ALA A 97 -11.70 0.36 18.33
C ALA A 97 -11.86 0.80 16.86
N LEU A 98 -10.78 0.77 16.05
CA LEU A 98 -10.83 1.17 14.65
C LEU A 98 -11.51 0.11 13.77
N ASP A 99 -12.22 0.57 12.75
CA ASP A 99 -12.72 -0.28 11.67
C ASP A 99 -11.57 -0.82 10.77
N LYS A 100 -11.90 -1.76 9.88
CA LYS A 100 -10.92 -2.39 8.98
C LYS A 100 -10.26 -1.38 8.02
N THR A 101 -10.89 -0.25 7.72
CA THR A 101 -10.36 0.79 6.84
C THR A 101 -9.35 1.65 7.55
N ALA A 102 -9.69 2.16 8.72
CA ALA A 102 -8.81 2.95 9.55
C ALA A 102 -7.58 2.14 10.00
N ARG A 103 -7.75 0.87 10.40
CA ARG A 103 -6.60 -0.02 10.69
C ARG A 103 -5.67 -0.17 9.49
N TYR A 104 -6.23 -0.37 8.31
CA TYR A 104 -5.42 -0.52 7.09
C TYR A 104 -4.69 0.76 6.70
N LEU A 105 -5.28 1.94 6.92
CA LEU A 105 -4.60 3.22 6.70
C LEU A 105 -3.38 3.40 7.60
N LEU A 106 -3.36 2.81 8.80
CA LEU A 106 -2.18 2.78 9.67
C LEU A 106 -1.14 1.73 9.24
N ILE A 107 -1.59 0.56 8.78
CA ILE A 107 -0.70 -0.54 8.36
C ILE A 107 -0.02 -0.23 7.01
N LEU A 108 -0.74 0.38 6.07
CA LEU A 108 -0.29 0.56 4.70
C LEU A 108 1.04 1.35 4.57
N PRO A 109 1.27 2.46 5.30
CA PRO A 109 2.56 3.13 5.32
C PRO A 109 3.71 2.24 5.81
N LEU A 110 3.46 1.35 6.76
CA LEU A 110 4.45 0.38 7.25
C LEU A 110 4.79 -0.63 6.14
N LEU A 111 3.78 -1.21 5.48
CA LEU A 111 3.97 -2.13 4.36
C LEU A 111 4.72 -1.49 3.18
N LYS A 112 4.56 -0.18 2.98
CA LYS A 112 5.25 0.58 1.92
C LYS A 112 6.67 1.04 2.31
N ALA A 113 7.10 0.86 3.55
CA ALA A 113 8.39 1.33 4.01
C ALA A 113 9.54 0.53 3.35
N ARG A 114 10.47 1.23 2.70
CA ARG A 114 11.57 0.62 1.93
C ARG A 114 12.86 0.42 2.73
N THR A 115 12.99 1.08 3.87
CA THR A 115 14.19 1.00 4.71
C THR A 115 13.80 0.69 6.15
N PRO A 116 14.64 -0.05 6.90
CA PRO A 116 14.39 -0.32 8.32
C PRO A 116 14.22 0.97 9.13
N ALA A 117 15.03 2.00 8.85
CA ALA A 117 14.93 3.30 9.52
C ALA A 117 13.60 4.00 9.24
N GLY A 118 13.16 4.03 7.97
CA GLY A 118 11.87 4.61 7.59
C GLY A 118 10.69 3.84 8.16
N ARG A 119 10.82 2.51 8.31
CA ARG A 119 9.80 1.67 8.95
C ARG A 119 9.68 1.99 10.44
N ARG A 120 10.80 2.04 11.17
CA ARG A 120 10.83 2.42 12.59
C ARG A 120 10.22 3.81 12.82
N ALA A 121 10.61 4.81 12.03
CA ALA A 121 10.06 6.15 12.16
C ALA A 121 8.53 6.21 11.97
N ARG A 122 8.00 5.45 11.00
CA ARG A 122 6.56 5.32 10.78
C ARG A 122 5.87 4.60 11.93
N LEU A 123 6.46 3.52 12.44
CA LEU A 123 5.94 2.78 13.59
C LEU A 123 5.82 3.67 14.83
N THR A 124 6.88 4.39 15.17
CA THR A 124 6.89 5.36 16.27
C THR A 124 5.79 6.41 16.09
N ARG A 125 5.66 6.96 14.88
CA ARG A 125 4.59 7.93 14.57
C ARG A 125 3.20 7.31 14.75
N THR A 126 2.96 6.11 14.22
CA THR A 126 1.68 5.40 14.34
C THR A 126 1.28 5.21 15.80
N ILE A 127 2.21 4.78 16.65
CA ILE A 127 1.95 4.62 18.09
C ILE A 127 1.65 5.98 18.73
N ASN A 128 2.43 7.02 18.45
CA ASN A 128 2.20 8.36 18.99
C ASN A 128 0.84 8.94 18.56
N ASP A 129 0.45 8.77 17.29
CA ASP A 129 -0.84 9.22 16.77
C ASP A 129 -2.00 8.50 17.48
N LEU A 130 -1.88 7.17 17.65
CA LEU A 130 -2.84 6.37 18.41
C LEU A 130 -2.95 6.84 19.85
N ARG A 131 -1.84 7.15 20.53
CA ARG A 131 -1.82 7.66 21.91
C ARG A 131 -2.39 9.08 22.03
N ALA A 132 -2.18 9.93 21.02
CA ALA A 132 -2.71 11.29 20.98
C ALA A 132 -4.19 11.34 20.59
N GLY A 133 -4.72 10.31 19.93
CA GLY A 133 -6.12 10.24 19.50
C GLY A 133 -6.34 10.89 18.14
N THR A 134 -5.25 11.14 17.42
CA THR A 134 -5.27 11.69 16.07
C THR A 134 -5.78 10.60 15.12
N PRO A 135 -6.85 10.88 14.34
CA PRO A 135 -7.33 9.90 13.36
C PRO A 135 -6.27 9.66 12.27
N PRO A 136 -6.19 8.45 11.70
CA PRO A 136 -5.29 8.15 10.60
C PRO A 136 -5.55 9.10 9.43
N THR A 137 -4.51 9.83 9.00
CA THR A 137 -4.60 10.72 7.84
C THR A 137 -4.42 9.91 6.54
N THR A 138 -5.31 10.15 5.57
CA THR A 138 -5.33 9.52 4.23
C THR A 138 -4.12 9.83 3.37
#